data_AF-A0A2G1UGG3-F1
#
_entry.id   AF-A0A2G1UGG3-F1
#
_cell.length_a   1.000
_cell.length_b   1.000
_cell.length_c   1.000
_cell.angle_alpha   90.00
_cell.angle_beta   90.00
_cell.angle_gamma   90.00
#
_symmetry.space_group_name_H-M   'P 1'
#
loop_
_entity.id
_entity.type
_entity.pdbx_description
1 polymer ?
#
loop_
_entity_poly.entity_id
_entity_poly.type
_entity_poly.pdbx_seq_one_letter_code
_entity_poly.pdbx_strand_id
1 'polypeptide(L)' 'MIISFKCKDTEKLASGRRVRRFVNFERVALRKIRQLQAASQLDDLKVPPGNMLEPLYGDRQGQHSIRINKQFRV' A
#
# COMPACT_ATOMS: atom_id res chain seq x y z
N MET A 1 8.20 9.14 1.76
CA MET A 1 8.41 8.49 3.08
C MET A 1 7.08 8.34 3.81
N ILE A 2 6.79 7.17 4.37
CA ILE A 2 5.53 6.95 5.12
C ILE A 2 5.66 7.54 6.53
N ILE A 3 4.70 8.36 6.94
CA ILE A 3 4.71 9.07 8.22
C ILE A 3 4.03 8.25 9.33
N SER A 4 2.95 7.53 9.01
CA SER A 4 2.19 6.76 9.99
C SER A 4 1.47 5.57 9.38
N PHE A 5 1.06 4.63 10.22
CA PHE A 5 0.28 3.46 9.83
C PHE A 5 -0.96 3.32 10.72
N LYS A 6 -2.15 3.20 10.10
CA LYS A 6 -3.38 2.85 10.84
C LYS A 6 -3.40 1.37 11.28
N CYS A 7 -2.80 0.49 10.49
CA CYS A 7 -2.77 -0.95 10.76
C CYS A 7 -1.40 -1.37 11.32
N LYS A 8 -1.38 -1.82 12.58
CA LYS A 8 -0.17 -2.29 13.27
C LYS A 8 0.53 -3.45 12.55
N ASP A 9 -0.23 -4.29 11.86
CA ASP A 9 0.37 -5.39 11.11
C ASP A 9 1.01 -4.92 9.80
N THR A 10 0.45 -3.89 9.16
CA THR A 10 1.10 -3.28 7.98
C THR A 10 2.41 -2.61 8.36
N GLU A 11 2.47 -1.98 9.54
CA GLU A 11 3.70 -1.41 10.12
C GLU A 11 4.74 -2.49 10.43
N LYS A 12 4.34 -3.61 11.04
CA LYS A 12 5.22 -4.78 11.24
C LYS A 12 5.76 -5.28 9.91
N LEU A 13 4.90 -5.41 8.90
CA LEU A 13 5.32 -5.84 7.57
C LEU A 13 6.32 -4.84 6.96
N ALA A 14 6.04 -3.53 7.04
CA ALA A 14 6.91 -2.48 6.52
C ALA A 14 8.29 -2.46 7.19
N SER A 15 8.38 -2.84 8.48
CA SER A 15 9.64 -3.00 9.22
C SER A 15 10.35 -4.34 8.96
N GLY A 16 9.89 -5.14 8.00
CA GLY A 16 10.51 -6.41 7.63
C GLY A 16 10.13 -7.59 8.53
N ARG A 17 9.16 -7.41 9.43
CA ARG A 17 8.66 -8.49 10.29
C ARG A 17 7.56 -9.26 9.57
N ARG A 18 7.71 -10.58 9.53
CA ARG A 18 6.71 -11.48 8.93
C ARG A 18 5.38 -11.39 9.66
N VAL A 19 4.28 -11.32 8.91
CA VAL A 19 2.92 -11.30 9.44
C VAL A 19 2.12 -12.46 8.87
N ARG A 20 1.67 -13.38 9.74
CA ARG A 20 0.96 -14.60 9.35
C ARG A 20 -0.28 -14.33 8.47
N ARG A 21 -1.03 -13.26 8.73
CA ARG A 21 -2.22 -12.88 7.93
C ARG A 21 -1.89 -12.51 6.48
N PHE A 22 -0.67 -12.07 6.21
CA PHE A 22 -0.28 -11.52 4.92
C PHE A 22 0.55 -12.48 4.06
N VAL A 23 0.89 -13.68 4.58
CA VAL A 23 1.84 -14.62 3.94
C VAL A 23 1.53 -14.91 2.48
N ASN A 24 0.24 -14.98 2.11
CA ASN A 24 -0.18 -15.30 0.73
C ASN A 24 0.10 -14.17 -0.27
N PHE A 25 0.30 -12.93 0.19
CA PHE A 25 0.52 -11.76 -0.66
C PHE A 25 1.64 -10.85 -0.16
N GLU A 26 2.45 -11.34 0.78
CA GLU A 26 3.47 -10.59 1.52
C GLU A 26 4.45 -9.87 0.59
N ARG A 27 4.96 -10.60 -0.41
CA ARG A 27 5.91 -10.07 -1.40
C ARG A 27 5.32 -8.91 -2.20
N VAL A 28 4.04 -8.98 -2.57
CA VAL A 28 3.38 -7.92 -3.34
C VAL A 28 3.09 -6.73 -2.43
N ALA A 29 2.60 -6.95 -1.21
CA ALA A 29 2.36 -5.90 -0.23
C ALA A 29 3.65 -5.13 0.10
N LEU A 30 4.77 -5.82 0.37
CA LEU A 30 6.07 -5.19 0.59
C LEU A 30 6.52 -4.34 -0.60
N ARG A 31 6.33 -4.83 -1.83
CA ARG A 31 6.64 -4.05 -3.03
C ARG A 31 5.82 -2.77 -3.10
N LYS A 32 4.52 -2.81 -2.80
CA LYS A 32 3.65 -1.62 -2.79
C LYS A 32 4.05 -0.63 -1.68
N ILE A 33 4.37 -1.13 -0.49
CA ILE A 33 4.84 -0.29 0.63
C ILE A 33 6.14 0.44 0.25
N ARG A 34 7.09 -0.26 -0.40
CA ARG A 34 8.34 0.38 -0.87
C ARG A 34 8.08 1.46 -1.93
N GLN A 35 7.14 1.22 -2.85
CA GLN A 35 6.72 2.24 -3.82
C GLN A 35 6.15 3.48 -3.11
N LEU A 36 5.28 3.30 -2.12
CA LEU A 36 4.76 4.40 -1.29
C LEU A 36 5.87 5.15 -0.53
N GLN A 37 6.90 4.45 -0.07
CA GLN A 37 8.04 5.09 0.60
C GLN A 37 8.89 5.93 -0.36
N ALA A 38 9.07 5.46 -1.60
CA ALA A 38 9.91 6.08 -2.62
C ALA A 38 9.22 7.17 -3.45
N ALA A 39 7.88 7.16 -3.55
CA ALA A 39 7.13 8.17 -4.27
C ALA A 39 7.37 9.57 -3.68
N SER A 40 7.63 10.54 -4.55
CA SER A 40 7.79 11.95 -4.18
C SER A 40 6.49 12.71 -4.36
N GLN A 41 5.64 12.27 -5.29
CA GLN A 41 4.31 12.81 -5.56
C GLN A 41 3.32 11.68 -5.83
N LEU A 42 2.02 12.00 -5.74
CA LEU A 42 0.95 11.02 -5.94
C LEU A 42 0.98 10.37 -7.32
N ASP A 43 1.34 11.14 -8.35
CA ASP A 43 1.36 10.66 -9.73
C ASP A 43 2.43 9.60 -10.01
N ASP A 44 3.50 9.55 -9.20
CA ASP A 44 4.52 8.50 -9.30
C ASP A 44 3.91 7.11 -9.07
N LEU A 45 2.83 7.04 -8.28
CA LEU A 45 2.14 5.80 -7.96
C LEU A 45 1.23 5.31 -9.10
N LYS A 46 1.04 6.09 -10.17
CA LYS A 46 0.39 5.62 -11.40
C LYS A 46 1.27 4.64 -12.19
N VAL A 47 2.58 4.66 -11.95
CA VAL A 47 3.55 3.76 -12.58
C VAL A 47 4.07 2.75 -11.54
N PRO A 48 4.08 1.44 -11.84
CA PRO A 48 3.59 0.78 -13.05
C PRO A 48 2.05 0.72 -13.12
N PRO A 49 1.45 0.54 -14.31
CA PRO A 49 -0.01 0.55 -14.51
C PRO A 49 -0.78 -0.44 -13.63
N GLY A 50 -0.13 -1.53 -13.19
CA GLY A 50 -0.68 -2.49 -12.22
C GLY A 50 -0.87 -1.96 -10.80
N ASN A 51 -0.56 -0.69 -10.52
CA ASN A 51 -0.90 -0.05 -9.26
C ASN A 51 -2.40 0.24 -9.14
N MET A 52 -3.08 0.56 -10.27
CA MET A 52 -4.50 0.94 -10.27
C MET A 52 -4.79 1.92 -9.14
N LEU A 53 -4.10 3.07 -9.18
CA LEU A 53 -4.26 4.13 -8.19
C LEU A 53 -5.69 4.68 -8.27
N GLU A 54 -6.49 4.41 -7.24
CA GLU A 54 -7.91 4.75 -7.20
C GLU A 54 -8.15 5.78 -6.07
N PRO A 55 -8.71 6.97 -6.36
CA PRO A 55 -9.15 7.88 -5.32
C PRO A 55 -10.35 7.28 -4.56
N LEU A 56 -10.42 7.53 -3.26
CA LEU A 56 -11.53 7.08 -2.43
C LEU A 56 -12.54 8.20 -2.20
N TYR A 57 -13.80 7.81 -2.02
CA TYR A 57 -14.94 8.72 -1.88
C TYR A 57 -15.60 8.60 -0.50
N GLY A 58 -16.55 9.51 -0.21
CA GLY A 58 -17.27 9.57 1.07
C GLY A 58 -16.34 9.95 2.22
N ASP A 59 -16.45 9.26 3.34
CA ASP A 59 -15.68 9.45 4.58
C ASP A 59 -14.16 9.19 4.42
N ARG A 60 -13.74 8.71 3.24
CA ARG A 60 -12.33 8.53 2.88
C ARG A 60 -11.86 9.50 1.78
N GLN A 61 -12.61 10.55 1.51
CA GLN A 61 -12.22 11.59 0.55
C GLN A 61 -10.82 12.13 0.88
N GLY A 62 -9.99 12.29 -0.16
CA GLY A 62 -8.58 12.67 -0.05
C GLY A 62 -7.61 11.49 0.17
N GLN A 63 -8.11 10.28 0.43
CA GLN A 63 -7.29 9.07 0.46
C GLN A 63 -7.27 8.39 -0.91
N HIS A 64 -6.23 7.59 -1.12
CA HIS A 64 -6.04 6.79 -2.33
C HIS A 64 -5.85 5.33 -1.95
N SER A 65 -6.14 4.43 -2.88
CA SER A 65 -5.84 3.01 -2.73
C SER A 65 -5.00 2.49 -3.89
N ILE A 66 -4.12 1.55 -3.58
CA ILE A 66 -3.30 0.81 -4.57
C ILE A 66 -3.61 -0.67 -4.43
N ARG A 67 -3.87 -1.33 -5.56
CA ARG A 67 -4.27 -2.73 -5.56
C ARG A 67 -3.07 -3.66 -5.29
N ILE A 68 -3.22 -4.58 -4.34
CA ILE A 68 -2.32 -5.72 -4.13
C ILE A 68 -2.77 -6.87 -5.03
N ASN A 69 -4.04 -7.24 -4.95
CA ASN A 69 -4.66 -8.31 -5.75
C ASN A 69 -6.19 -8.10 -5.83
N LYS A 70 -6.96 -9.12 -6.22
CA LYS A 70 -8.43 -9.04 -6.34
C LYS A 70 -9.16 -8.66 -5.03
N GLN A 71 -8.56 -8.91 -3.87
CA GLN A 71 -9.19 -8.71 -2.56
C GLN A 71 -8.55 -7.58 -1.74
N PHE A 72 -7.22 -7.45 -1.80
CA PHE A 72 -6.47 -6.57 -0.90
C PHE A 72 -5.98 -5.30 -1.60
N ARG A 73 -6.00 -4.20 -0.84
CA ARG A 73 -5.49 -2.86 -1.23
C ARG A 73 -4.68 -2.26 -0.08
N VAL A 74 -3.74 -1.40 -0.40
CA VAL A 74 -3.07 -0.49 0.55
C VAL A 74 -3.57 0.92 0.36
#